data_AF-A0A6H9GS10-F1
#
_entry.id   AF-A0A6H9GS10-F1
#
_cell.length_a   1.000
_cell.length_b   1.000
_cell.length_c   1.000
_cell.angle_alpha   90.00
_cell.angle_beta   90.00
_cell.angle_gamma   90.00
#
_symmetry.space_group_name_H-M   'P 1'
#
loop_
_entity.id
_entity.type
_entity.pdbx_description
1 polymer ?
#
loop_
_entity_poly.entity_id
_entity_poly.type
_entity_poly.pdbx_seq_one_letter_code
_entity_poly.pdbx_strand_id
1 'polypeptide(L)'
;MRIEIEGADAIKVAQDILDMEGVQGSYEVISEEEKEGTLATIATIIGIISGTIAIAEKLYQLKRKIDSPETPKIERVLIVSKNGDRLSMSY
;
A
#
# COMPACT_ATOMS: atom_id res chain seq x y z
N MET A 1 -9.09 6.43 7.01
CA MET A 1 -8.03 6.51 5.98
C MET A 1 -7.76 5.09 5.52
N ARG A 2 -7.55 4.93 4.22
CA ARG A 2 -7.38 3.64 3.53
C ARG A 2 -6.13 3.73 2.67
N ILE A 3 -5.39 2.63 2.57
CA ILE A 3 -4.29 2.48 1.60
C ILE A 3 -4.60 1.26 0.76
N GLU A 4 -4.66 1.41 -0.55
CA GLU A 4 -4.83 0.34 -1.52
C GLU A 4 -3.49 0.13 -2.23
N ILE A 5 -3.01 -1.11 -2.26
CA ILE A 5 -1.74 -1.50 -2.86
C ILE A 5 -2.06 -2.56 -3.91
N GLU A 6 -1.57 -2.37 -5.12
CA GLU A 6 -1.80 -3.24 -6.27
C GLU A 6 -0.45 -3.75 -6.80
N GLY A 7 -0.38 -5.05 -7.07
CA GLY A 7 0.77 -5.72 -7.66
C GLY A 7 1.03 -7.08 -7.02
N ALA A 8 1.89 -7.89 -7.65
CA ALA A 8 2.16 -9.26 -7.18
C ALA A 8 2.71 -9.32 -5.74
N ASP A 9 3.36 -8.27 -5.25
CA ASP A 9 3.88 -8.17 -3.88
C ASP A 9 2.99 -7.35 -2.92
N ALA A 10 1.74 -7.04 -3.30
CA ALA A 10 0.86 -6.17 -2.52
C ALA A 10 0.61 -6.64 -1.08
N ILE A 11 0.45 -7.95 -0.87
CA ILE A 11 0.26 -8.54 0.47
C ILE A 11 1.50 -8.31 1.32
N LYS A 12 2.68 -8.62 0.78
CA LYS A 12 3.96 -8.42 1.49
C LYS A 12 4.14 -6.96 1.88
N VAL A 13 3.84 -6.04 0.97
CA VAL A 13 3.93 -4.60 1.23
C VAL A 13 2.92 -4.14 2.27
N ALA A 14 1.68 -4.64 2.23
CA ALA A 14 0.68 -4.31 3.24
C ALA A 14 1.11 -4.78 4.64
N GLN A 15 1.71 -5.96 4.72
CA GLN A 15 2.22 -6.53 5.95
C GLN A 15 3.43 -5.76 6.48
N ASP A 16 4.39 -5.43 5.62
CA ASP A 16 5.52 -4.55 5.93
C ASP A 16 5.05 -3.22 6.54
N ILE A 17 3.94 -2.64 6.06
CA ILE A 17 3.39 -1.39 6.61
C ILE A 17 2.77 -1.59 7.99
N LEU A 18 2.07 -2.70 8.23
CA LEU A 18 1.46 -2.98 9.54
C LEU A 18 2.48 -3.35 10.61
N ASP A 19 3.62 -3.93 10.22
CA ASP A 19 4.72 -4.25 11.13
C ASP A 19 5.54 -3.00 11.54
N MET A 20 5.27 -1.83 10.95
CA MET A 20 5.95 -0.59 11.31
C MET A 20 5.48 -0.06 12.66
N GLU A 21 6.45 0.37 13.48
CA GLU A 21 6.16 1.03 14.75
C GLU A 21 5.25 2.24 14.54
N GLY A 22 4.20 2.31 15.37
CA GLY A 22 3.19 3.34 15.25
C GLY A 22 2.33 3.16 14.02
N VAL A 23 2.08 1.96 13.53
CA VAL A 23 0.93 1.64 12.67
C VAL A 23 0.08 0.63 13.41
N GLN A 24 -1.22 0.89 13.49
CA GLN A 24 -2.21 -0.06 14.02
C GLN A 24 -3.33 -0.15 13.00
N GLY A 25 -3.69 -1.35 12.60
CA GLY A 25 -4.73 -1.60 11.62
C GLY A 25 -4.79 -3.06 11.21
N SER A 26 -5.57 -3.35 10.19
CA SER A 26 -5.62 -4.64 9.52
C SER A 26 -5.57 -4.42 8.01
N TYR A 27 -5.28 -5.48 7.27
CA TYR A 27 -5.47 -5.47 5.83
C TYR A 27 -6.48 -6.52 5.39
N GLU A 28 -7.15 -6.23 4.29
CA GLU A 28 -7.99 -7.17 3.56
C GLU A 28 -7.37 -7.43 2.20
N VAL A 29 -7.38 -8.68 1.77
CA VAL A 29 -7.01 -9.06 0.41
C VAL A 29 -8.28 -9.09 -0.42
N ILE A 30 -8.29 -8.28 -1.47
CA ILE A 30 -9.38 -8.22 -2.44
C ILE A 30 -8.78 -8.73 -3.75
N SER A 31 -8.96 -10.03 -4.05
CA SER A 31 -8.56 -10.67 -5.33
C SER A 31 -9.63 -10.46 -6.40
N GLU A 32 -9.46 -10.59 -7.70
CA GLU A 32 -8.35 -10.74 -8.67
C GLU A 32 -9.03 -10.16 -9.93
N GLU A 33 -8.98 -8.85 -10.14
CA GLU A 33 -9.58 -8.29 -11.36
C GLU A 33 -8.54 -8.42 -12.48
N GLU A 34 -8.86 -9.21 -13.52
CA GLU A 34 -8.14 -9.18 -14.79
C GLU A 34 -8.23 -7.77 -15.37
N LYS A 35 -7.31 -6.89 -14.99
CA LYS A 35 -7.03 -5.70 -15.77
C LYS A 35 -6.06 -6.12 -16.85
N GLU A 36 -6.57 -6.19 -18.08
CA GLU A 36 -5.77 -6.33 -19.29
C GLU A 36 -4.83 -7.56 -19.28
N GLY A 37 -5.29 -8.70 -18.76
CA GLY A 37 -4.56 -9.98 -18.83
C GLY A 37 -3.46 -10.19 -17.79
N THR A 38 -3.36 -9.33 -16.77
CA THR A 38 -2.47 -9.53 -15.62
C THR A 38 -3.30 -9.62 -14.33
N LEU A 39 -3.14 -10.72 -13.58
CA LEU A 39 -3.76 -10.86 -12.25
C LEU A 39 -3.07 -9.90 -11.29
N ALA A 40 -3.80 -8.89 -10.82
CA ALA A 40 -3.29 -7.93 -9.84
C ALA A 40 -3.83 -8.27 -8.43
N THR A 41 -2.92 -8.52 -7.49
CA THR A 41 -3.28 -8.69 -6.08
C THR A 41 -3.51 -7.32 -5.46
N ILE A 42 -4.68 -7.09 -4.86
CA ILE A 42 -4.98 -5.84 -4.16
C ILE A 42 -5.02 -6.09 -2.65
N ALA A 43 -4.16 -5.40 -1.92
CA ALA A 43 -4.17 -5.37 -0.46
C ALA A 43 -4.64 -4.00 0.02
N THR A 44 -5.62 -3.98 0.93
CA THR A 44 -6.20 -2.76 1.47
C THR A 44 -5.93 -2.66 2.96
N ILE A 45 -5.23 -1.63 3.42
CA ILE A 45 -5.07 -1.33 4.85
C ILE A 45 -6.22 -0.45 5.33
N ILE A 46 -6.90 -0.89 6.39
CA ILE A 46 -8.04 -0.21 7.02
C ILE A 46 -7.69 0.12 8.47
N GLY A 47 -8.18 1.28 8.95
CA GLY A 47 -8.19 1.58 10.38
C GLY A 47 -6.86 2.04 10.96
N ILE A 48 -6.06 2.81 10.20
CA ILE A 48 -4.78 3.36 10.69
C ILE A 48 -5.03 4.40 11.81
N ILE A 49 -4.56 4.10 13.03
CA ILE A 49 -4.78 4.92 14.25
C ILE A 49 -3.66 5.96 14.48
N SER A 50 -2.50 5.81 13.85
CA SER A 50 -1.35 6.70 14.09
C SER A 50 -1.41 8.04 13.37
N GLY A 51 -0.61 8.99 13.87
CA GLY A 51 -0.53 10.35 13.35
C GLY A 51 -0.07 10.41 11.90
N THR A 52 -0.63 11.34 11.13
CA THR A 52 -0.45 11.53 9.68
C THR A 52 1.00 11.60 9.20
N ILE A 53 1.93 12.07 10.05
CA ILE A 53 3.37 12.19 9.74
C ILE A 53 4.04 10.82 9.61
N ALA A 54 3.61 9.83 10.41
CA ALA A 54 4.16 8.48 10.41
C ALA A 54 3.83 7.69 9.13
N ILE A 55 3.03 8.24 8.22
CA ILE A 55 2.56 7.52 7.03
C ILE A 55 3.28 8.02 5.79
N ALA A 56 3.48 9.35 5.68
CA ALA A 56 4.25 9.95 4.59
C ALA A 56 5.71 9.49 4.58
N GLU A 57 6.38 9.46 5.75
CA GLU A 57 7.75 8.96 5.87
C GLU A 57 7.85 7.48 5.48
N LYS A 58 6.84 6.68 5.82
CA LYS A 58 6.84 5.24 5.58
C LYS A 58 6.54 4.90 4.12
N LEU A 59 5.66 5.65 3.47
CA LEU A 59 5.46 5.59 2.01
C LEU A 59 6.72 6.01 1.25
N TYR A 60 7.46 6.99 1.78
CA TYR A 60 8.76 7.37 1.24
C TYR A 60 9.79 6.25 1.39
N GLN A 61 9.85 5.55 2.54
CA GLN A 61 10.72 4.38 2.69
C GLN A 61 10.29 3.21 1.81
N LEU A 62 8.99 3.00 1.62
CA LEU A 62 8.46 2.00 0.68
C LEU A 62 8.91 2.32 -0.76
N LYS A 63 8.77 3.57 -1.19
CA LYS A 63 9.28 4.04 -2.49
C LYS A 63 10.77 3.72 -2.66
N ARG A 64 11.59 4.02 -1.66
CA ARG A 64 13.04 3.72 -1.68
C ARG A 64 13.35 2.22 -1.73
N LYS A 65 12.52 1.37 -1.11
CA LYS A 65 12.65 -0.09 -1.21
C LYS A 65 12.26 -0.60 -2.61
N ILE A 66 11.21 -0.04 -3.21
CA ILE A 66 10.76 -0.38 -4.57
C ILE A 66 11.84 0.02 -5.60
N ASP A 67 12.46 1.19 -5.45
CA ASP A 67 13.53 1.67 -6.35
C ASP A 67 14.86 0.89 -6.23
N SER A 68 14.94 -0.14 -5.37
CA SER A 68 16.10 -1.04 -5.20
C SER A 68 15.99 -2.24 -6.16
N PRO A 69 17.10 -2.82 -6.68
CA PRO A 69 17.08 -3.89 -7.71
C PRO A 69 16.36 -5.21 -7.34
N GLU A 70 15.98 -5.40 -6.08
CA GLU A 70 15.07 -6.46 -5.64
C GLU A 70 13.63 -5.92 -5.51
N THR A 71 13.16 -5.25 -6.56
CA THR A 71 11.91 -4.50 -6.58
C THR A 71 10.72 -5.41 -6.27
N PRO A 72 10.01 -5.23 -5.13
CA PRO A 72 8.68 -5.82 -5.00
C PRO A 72 7.82 -5.31 -6.16
N LYS A 73 7.18 -6.24 -6.87
CA LYS A 73 6.32 -5.99 -8.02
C LYS A 73 5.04 -5.30 -7.56
N ILE A 74 5.10 -3.98 -7.45
CA ILE A 74 4.01 -3.08 -7.10
C ILE A 74 3.73 -2.22 -8.31
N GLU A 75 2.47 -2.16 -8.73
CA GLU A 75 2.01 -1.40 -9.90
C GLU A 75 1.41 -0.06 -9.46
N ARG A 76 0.75 -0.03 -8.30
CA ARG A 76 0.08 1.16 -7.78
C ARG A 76 -0.06 1.17 -6.27
N VAL A 77 0.08 2.35 -5.69
CA VAL A 77 -0.34 2.64 -4.32
C VAL A 77 -1.31 3.82 -4.35
N LEU A 78 -2.51 3.64 -3.78
CA LEU A 78 -3.55 4.66 -3.68
C LEU A 78 -3.89 4.90 -2.20
N ILE A 79 -3.81 6.15 -1.76
CA ILE A 79 -4.14 6.56 -0.40
C ILE A 79 -5.43 7.37 -0.45
N VAL A 80 -6.36 7.04 0.44
CA VAL A 80 -7.63 7.76 0.60
C VAL A 80 -7.70 8.32 2.02
N SER A 81 -7.72 9.65 2.13
CA SER A 81 -7.81 10.38 3.41
C SER A 81 -9.17 10.14 4.08
N LYS A 82 -9.31 10.53 5.35
CA LYS A 82 -10.62 10.50 6.02
C LYS A 82 -11.65 11.43 5.35
N ASN A 83 -11.19 12.47 4.66
CA ASN A 83 -12.01 13.46 3.98
C ASN A 83 -12.29 13.09 2.51
N GLY A 84 -11.76 11.95 2.04
CA GLY A 84 -11.95 11.48 0.67
C GLY A 84 -10.88 11.96 -0.33
N ASP A 85 -9.90 12.76 0.10
CA ASP A 85 -8.78 13.15 -0.76
C ASP A 85 -7.97 11.92 -1.19
N ARG A 86 -7.52 11.91 -2.45
CA ARG A 86 -6.84 10.76 -3.05
C ARG A 86 -5.44 11.14 -3.51
N LEU A 87 -4.46 10.31 -3.16
CA LEU A 87 -3.11 10.38 -3.69
C LEU A 87 -2.76 9.04 -4.33
N SER A 88 -2.39 9.04 -5.61
CA SER A 88 -2.01 7.83 -6.35
C SER A 88 -0.56 7.92 -6.80
N MET A 89 0.16 6.81 -6.68
CA MET A 89 1.52 6.63 -7.19
C MET A 89 1.58 5.34 -7.98
N SER A 90 2.19 5.39 -9.15
CA SER A 90 2.43 4.23 -10.03
C SER A 90 3.92 4.04 -10.22
N TYR A 91 4.35 2.78 -10.39
CA TYR A 91 5.75 2.37 -10.46
C TYR A 91 6.01 1.53 -11.72
#